data_AF-A0A2T2T6K3-F1
#
_entry.id   AF-A0A2T2T6K3-F1
#
_cell.length_a   1.000
_cell.length_b   1.000
_cell.length_c   1.000
_cell.angle_alpha   90.00
_cell.angle_beta   90.00
_cell.angle_gamma   90.00
#
_symmetry.space_group_name_H-M   'P 1'
#
loop_
_entity.id
_entity.type
_entity.pdbx_description
1 polymer ?
#
loop_
_entity_poly.entity_id
_entity_poly.type
_entity_poly.pdbx_seq_one_letter_code
_entity_poly.pdbx_strand_id
1 'polypeptide(L)'
;MSDEPSRGAPDSAAVLQSMTLLATLSTAEEVCKSMAERHAGRDPSAQAPPDLAAARLHEAGDSLMDLLMQLVLGQVPREDEEEELAHAVRHFDLLMKLRRAERLVTTMHQHLLSLYPTVSETLIEEARHVHDEVETLIEVNPEAETAPDLPDVLERGISFVVWTRHEV
;
A
#
# COMPACT_ATOMS: atom_id res chain seq x y z
N MET A 1 4.86 4.72 52.57
CA MET A 1 5.43 4.09 51.37
C MET A 1 4.58 4.55 50.22
N SER A 2 5.14 5.42 49.38
CA SER A 2 4.41 6.10 48.32
C SER A 2 4.39 5.21 47.09
N ASP A 3 3.20 4.85 46.62
CA ASP A 3 3.00 4.35 45.26
C ASP A 3 3.20 5.54 44.30
N GLU A 4 4.29 5.50 43.54
CA GLU A 4 4.42 6.33 42.35
C GLU A 4 3.54 5.73 41.25
N PRO A 5 2.59 6.47 40.65
CA PRO A 5 1.91 5.99 39.46
C PRO A 5 2.94 5.88 38.34
N SER A 6 3.01 4.69 37.73
CA SER A 6 3.81 4.39 36.55
C SER A 6 3.63 5.49 35.48
N ARG A 7 4.53 6.46 35.47
CA ARG A 7 4.68 7.45 34.39
C ARG A 7 5.54 6.79 33.33
N GLY A 8 4.95 6.06 32.41
CA GLY A 8 5.75 5.45 31.34
C GLY A 8 4.97 4.86 30.17
N ALA A 9 3.85 4.18 30.43
CA ALA A 9 3.08 3.54 29.37
C ALA A 9 2.12 4.56 28.71
N PRO A 10 2.11 4.70 27.37
CA PRO A 10 1.09 5.49 26.68
C PRO A 10 -0.29 4.90 26.93
N ASP A 11 -1.30 5.76 27.10
CA ASP A 11 -2.68 5.31 27.26
C ASP A 11 -3.16 4.64 25.96
N SER A 12 -3.44 3.33 26.03
CA SER A 12 -3.90 2.53 24.89
C SER A 12 -5.12 3.16 24.20
N ALA A 13 -6.00 3.82 24.95
CA ALA A 13 -7.16 4.51 24.37
C ALA A 13 -6.74 5.67 23.46
N ALA A 14 -5.72 6.46 23.86
CA ALA A 14 -5.21 7.57 23.05
C ALA A 14 -4.51 7.07 21.79
N VAL A 15 -3.80 5.93 21.86
CA VAL A 15 -3.15 5.31 20.70
C VAL A 15 -4.19 4.78 19.71
N LEU A 16 -5.22 4.08 20.18
CA LEU A 16 -6.31 3.59 19.33
C LEU A 16 -7.10 4.74 18.68
N GLN A 17 -7.32 5.84 19.40
CA GLN A 17 -7.91 7.05 18.84
C GLN A 17 -7.04 7.65 17.73
N SER A 18 -5.72 7.68 17.93
CA SER A 18 -4.77 8.17 16.94
C SER A 18 -4.74 7.29 15.69
N MET A 19 -4.74 5.96 15.85
CA MET A 19 -4.84 4.99 14.75
C MET A 19 -6.13 5.19 13.95
N THR A 20 -7.25 5.37 14.65
CA THR A 20 -8.56 5.64 14.03
C THR A 20 -8.52 6.95 13.24
N LEU A 21 -7.97 8.01 13.83
CA LEU A 21 -7.84 9.30 13.16
C LEU A 21 -6.98 9.20 11.90
N LEU A 22 -5.82 8.53 11.98
CA LEU A 22 -4.93 8.31 10.82
C LEU A 22 -5.63 7.52 9.71
N ALA A 23 -6.36 6.46 10.05
CA ALA A 23 -7.13 5.70 9.07
C ALA A 23 -8.17 6.59 8.37
N THR A 24 -8.96 7.36 9.14
CA THR A 24 -9.98 8.25 8.57
C THR A 24 -9.40 9.37 7.72
N LEU A 25 -8.26 9.96 8.12
CA LEU A 25 -7.59 11.00 7.34
C LEU A 25 -6.98 10.44 6.05
N SER A 26 -6.42 9.23 6.06
CA SER A 26 -5.95 8.56 4.84
C SER A 26 -7.10 8.34 3.87
N THR A 27 -8.23 7.81 4.33
CA THR A 27 -9.42 7.63 3.47
C THR A 27 -9.96 8.98 2.96
N ALA A 28 -9.95 10.02 3.80
CA ALA A 28 -10.38 11.35 3.38
C ALA A 28 -9.45 11.96 2.31
N GLU A 29 -8.13 11.80 2.46
CA GLU A 29 -7.14 12.22 1.46
C GLU A 29 -7.41 11.56 0.11
N GLU A 30 -7.69 10.25 0.10
CA GLU A 30 -8.02 9.49 -1.10
C GLU A 30 -9.27 10.05 -1.80
N VAL A 31 -10.36 10.29 -1.05
CA VAL A 31 -11.59 10.87 -1.59
C VAL A 31 -11.33 12.27 -2.13
N CYS A 32 -10.59 13.11 -1.41
CA CYS A 32 -10.23 14.45 -1.86
C CYS A 32 -9.42 14.43 -3.15
N LYS A 33 -8.45 13.51 -3.30
CA LYS A 33 -7.65 13.36 -4.52
C LYS A 33 -8.54 12.95 -5.70
N SER A 34 -9.40 11.94 -5.51
CA SER A 34 -10.35 11.50 -6.54
C SER A 34 -11.31 12.62 -6.96
N MET A 35 -11.82 13.40 -6.00
CA MET A 35 -12.65 14.56 -6.29
C MET A 35 -11.87 15.64 -7.06
N ALA A 36 -10.63 15.95 -6.66
CA ALA A 36 -9.81 16.95 -7.34
C ALA A 36 -9.54 16.58 -8.81
N GLU A 37 -9.29 15.30 -9.10
CA GLU A 37 -9.12 14.80 -10.45
C GLU A 37 -10.39 15.01 -11.30
N ARG A 38 -11.56 14.65 -10.77
CA ARG A 38 -12.85 14.87 -11.44
C ARG A 38 -13.16 16.36 -11.67
N HIS A 39 -12.87 17.21 -10.69
CA HIS A 39 -13.03 18.67 -10.85
C HIS A 39 -12.08 19.25 -11.91
N ALA A 40 -10.92 18.65 -12.12
CA ALA A 40 -10.02 18.99 -13.21
C ALA A 40 -10.47 18.42 -14.58
N GLY A 41 -11.66 17.82 -14.66
CA GLY A 41 -12.20 17.20 -15.87
C GLY A 41 -11.52 15.89 -16.24
N ARG A 42 -10.77 15.28 -15.32
CA ARG A 42 -10.07 14.01 -15.52
C ARG A 42 -10.87 12.93 -14.79
N ASP A 43 -11.48 12.02 -15.55
CA ASP A 43 -12.06 10.83 -14.96
C ASP A 43 -10.95 9.79 -14.78
N PRO A 44 -10.63 9.36 -13.54
CA PRO A 44 -9.62 8.34 -13.29
C PRO A 44 -9.93 7.01 -13.99
N SER A 45 -11.20 6.76 -14.33
CA SER A 45 -11.65 5.55 -15.03
C SER A 45 -11.62 5.66 -16.56
N ALA A 46 -11.40 6.85 -17.12
CA ALA A 46 -11.28 7.04 -18.55
C ALA A 46 -9.85 6.77 -19.02
N GLN A 47 -9.70 6.24 -20.25
CA GLN A 47 -8.38 6.08 -20.85
C GLN A 47 -7.69 7.44 -20.99
N ALA A 48 -6.47 7.51 -20.47
CA ALA A 48 -5.64 8.70 -20.57
C ALA A 48 -4.86 8.71 -21.90
N PRO A 49 -4.49 9.89 -22.43
CA PRO A 49 -3.54 9.99 -23.52
C PRO A 49 -2.22 9.26 -23.18
N PRO A 50 -1.55 8.60 -24.14
CA PRO A 50 -0.40 7.75 -23.87
C PRO A 50 0.72 8.42 -23.05
N ASP A 51 1.11 9.64 -23.40
CA ASP A 51 2.17 10.37 -22.67
C ASP A 51 1.79 10.63 -21.21
N LEU A 52 0.50 10.93 -20.95
CA LEU A 52 0.00 11.16 -19.60
C LEU A 52 -0.11 9.84 -18.82
N ALA A 53 -0.55 8.76 -19.47
CA ALA A 53 -0.61 7.43 -18.88
C ALA A 53 0.80 6.95 -18.49
N ALA A 54 1.79 7.11 -19.37
CA ALA A 54 3.17 6.76 -19.11
C ALA A 54 3.75 7.57 -17.93
N ALA A 55 3.56 8.88 -17.90
CA ALA A 55 4.05 9.73 -16.81
C ALA A 55 3.44 9.35 -15.45
N ARG A 56 2.12 9.08 -15.41
CA ARG A 56 1.43 8.66 -14.19
C ARG A 56 1.83 7.25 -13.75
N LEU A 57 2.09 6.36 -14.70
CA LEU A 57 2.57 5.02 -14.42
C LEU A 57 3.96 5.05 -13.79
N HIS A 58 4.85 5.94 -14.27
CA HIS A 58 6.15 6.18 -13.65
C HIS A 58 6.00 6.71 -12.21
N GLU A 59 5.17 7.74 -12.00
CA GLU A 59 4.94 8.31 -10.66
C GLU A 59 4.37 7.29 -9.66
N ALA A 60 3.39 6.49 -10.11
CA ALA A 60 2.79 5.42 -9.31
C ALA A 60 3.79 4.29 -9.05
N GLY A 61 4.59 3.91 -10.05
CA GLY A 61 5.64 2.90 -9.91
C GLY A 61 6.75 3.32 -8.94
N ASP A 62 7.20 4.57 -9.00
CA ASP A 62 8.18 5.13 -8.05
C ASP A 62 7.62 5.13 -6.63
N SER A 63 6.37 5.58 -6.45
CA SER A 63 5.69 5.56 -5.16
C SER A 63 5.51 4.13 -4.62
N LEU A 64 5.25 3.15 -5.49
CA LEU A 64 5.08 1.75 -5.11
C LEU A 64 6.44 1.15 -4.72
N MET A 65 7.50 1.41 -5.48
CA MET A 65 8.86 0.97 -5.15
C MET A 65 9.30 1.48 -3.78
N ASP A 66 9.12 2.78 -3.51
CA ASP A 66 9.48 3.38 -2.22
C ASP A 66 8.74 2.73 -1.06
N LEU A 67 7.45 2.44 -1.25
CA LEU A 67 6.61 1.79 -0.25
C LEU A 67 7.02 0.33 0.00
N LEU A 68 7.30 -0.43 -1.06
CA LEU A 68 7.77 -1.81 -0.96
C LEU A 68 9.14 -1.87 -0.27
N MET A 69 10.04 -0.94 -0.59
CA MET A 69 11.35 -0.85 0.08
C MET A 69 11.20 -0.49 1.57
N GLN A 70 10.26 0.39 1.93
CA GLN A 70 9.95 0.65 3.34
C GLN A 70 9.43 -0.59 4.06
N LEU A 71 8.63 -1.43 3.39
CA LEU A 71 8.14 -2.68 3.96
C LEU A 71 9.27 -3.70 4.13
N VAL A 72 10.14 -3.87 3.13
CA VAL A 72 11.32 -4.74 3.22
C VAL A 72 12.24 -4.32 4.36
N LEU A 73 12.58 -3.02 4.45
CA LEU A 73 13.46 -2.49 5.49
C LEU A 73 12.81 -2.47 6.88
N GLY A 74 11.48 -2.44 6.93
CA GLY A 74 10.69 -2.43 8.16
C GLY A 74 10.52 -3.80 8.82
N GLN A 75 10.96 -4.89 8.17
CA GLN A 75 10.93 -6.24 8.74
C GLN A 75 12.01 -6.39 9.82
N VAL A 76 11.75 -5.83 11.01
CA VAL A 76 12.60 -6.01 12.19
C VAL A 76 12.11 -7.25 12.95
N PRO A 77 13.00 -8.21 13.29
CA PRO A 77 12.64 -9.39 14.09
C PRO A 77 11.99 -8.97 15.42
N ARG A 78 10.93 -9.68 15.80
CA ARG A 78 10.22 -9.47 17.06
C ARG A 78 11.09 -9.89 18.24
N GLU A 79 11.09 -9.09 19.30
CA GLU A 79 11.55 -9.54 20.61
C GLU A 79 10.36 -10.18 21.34
N ASP A 80 10.56 -11.34 21.99
CA ASP A 80 9.48 -12.12 22.63
C ASP A 80 8.77 -11.36 23.79
N GLU A 81 9.32 -10.23 24.25
CA GLU A 81 8.77 -9.38 25.31
C GLU A 81 8.08 -8.11 24.79
N GLU A 82 7.62 -8.13 23.55
CA GLU A 82 7.00 -6.96 22.95
C GLU A 82 5.64 -6.61 23.55
N GLU A 83 5.48 -5.35 23.94
CA GLU A 83 4.19 -4.84 24.44
C GLU A 83 3.10 -4.97 23.37
N GLU A 84 1.93 -5.51 23.75
CA GLU A 84 0.77 -5.73 22.86
C GLU A 84 0.37 -4.48 22.06
N LEU A 85 0.53 -3.30 22.66
CA LEU A 85 0.23 -2.02 22.01
C LEU A 85 1.24 -1.68 20.91
N ALA A 86 2.53 -1.95 21.11
CA ALA A 86 3.57 -1.74 20.10
C ALA A 86 3.34 -2.67 18.90
N HIS A 87 2.96 -3.92 19.18
CA HIS A 87 2.54 -4.88 18.17
C HIS A 87 1.35 -4.37 17.36
N ALA A 88 0.28 -3.93 18.03
CA ALA A 88 -0.91 -3.40 17.36
C ALA A 88 -0.60 -2.17 16.47
N VAL A 89 0.29 -1.28 16.91
CA VAL A 89 0.69 -0.09 16.13
C VAL A 89 1.46 -0.48 14.87
N ARG A 90 2.40 -1.43 14.94
CA ARG A 90 3.13 -1.88 13.75
C ARG A 90 2.26 -2.69 12.81
N HIS A 91 1.38 -3.52 13.36
CA HIS A 91 0.38 -4.23 12.56
C HIS A 91 -0.51 -3.25 11.79
N PHE A 92 -0.94 -2.18 12.45
CA PHE A 92 -1.68 -1.10 11.80
C PHE A 92 -0.88 -0.38 10.72
N ASP A 93 0.38 -0.01 10.97
CA ASP A 93 1.25 0.61 9.98
C ASP A 93 1.44 -0.29 8.74
N LEU A 94 1.64 -1.60 8.95
CA LEU A 94 1.71 -2.60 7.88
C LEU A 94 0.43 -2.59 7.03
N LEU A 95 -0.75 -2.69 7.67
CA LEU A 95 -2.03 -2.66 6.95
C LEU A 95 -2.24 -1.36 6.17
N MET A 96 -1.86 -0.21 6.74
CA MET A 96 -1.95 1.08 6.06
C MET A 96 -1.05 1.14 4.82
N LYS A 97 0.17 0.58 4.91
CA LYS A 97 1.08 0.47 3.77
C LYS A 97 0.57 -0.51 2.71
N LEU A 98 0.03 -1.66 3.10
CA LEU A 98 -0.53 -2.63 2.14
C LEU A 98 -1.73 -2.05 1.39
N ARG A 99 -2.66 -1.37 2.07
CA ARG A 99 -3.77 -0.66 1.40
C ARG A 99 -3.29 0.41 0.44
N ARG A 100 -2.18 1.09 0.77
CA ARG A 100 -1.58 2.06 -0.14
C ARG A 100 -0.94 1.38 -1.35
N ALA A 101 -0.30 0.23 -1.18
CA ALA A 101 0.27 -0.57 -2.26
C ALA A 101 -0.83 -1.06 -3.21
N GLU A 102 -1.90 -1.64 -2.69
CA GLU A 102 -3.09 -2.08 -3.43
C GLU A 102 -3.59 -0.97 -4.38
N ARG A 103 -3.83 0.23 -3.84
CA ARG A 103 -4.29 1.39 -4.64
C ARG A 103 -3.31 1.83 -5.73
N LEU A 104 -2.01 1.79 -5.44
CA LEU A 104 -0.99 2.13 -6.43
C LEU A 104 -0.99 1.09 -7.55
N VAL A 105 -1.10 -0.19 -7.24
CA VAL A 105 -1.22 -1.27 -8.23
C VAL A 105 -2.49 -1.11 -9.06
N THR A 106 -3.65 -0.79 -8.46
CA THR A 106 -4.89 -0.48 -9.21
C THR A 106 -4.68 0.69 -10.18
N THR A 107 -4.01 1.76 -9.72
CA THR A 107 -3.72 2.94 -10.56
C THR A 107 -2.80 2.56 -11.72
N MET A 108 -1.75 1.77 -11.46
CA MET A 108 -0.84 1.28 -12.48
C MET A 108 -1.58 0.41 -13.50
N HIS A 109 -2.44 -0.51 -13.06
CA HIS A 109 -3.25 -1.36 -13.93
C HIS A 109 -4.13 -0.53 -14.89
N GLN A 110 -4.82 0.50 -14.37
CA GLN A 110 -5.63 1.41 -15.20
C GLN A 110 -4.81 2.15 -16.27
N HIS A 111 -3.59 2.57 -15.92
CA HIS A 111 -2.71 3.25 -16.87
C HIS A 111 -2.06 2.30 -17.88
N LEU A 112 -1.74 1.06 -17.49
CA LEU A 112 -1.32 0.00 -18.42
C LEU A 112 -2.41 -0.29 -19.46
N LEU A 113 -3.68 -0.37 -19.04
CA LEU A 113 -4.81 -0.53 -19.96
C LEU A 113 -4.97 0.64 -20.95
N SER A 114 -4.54 1.85 -20.58
CA SER A 114 -4.53 3.00 -21.49
C SER A 114 -3.41 2.93 -22.53
N LEU A 115 -2.33 2.19 -22.24
CA LEU A 115 -1.19 2.01 -23.13
C LEU A 115 -1.32 0.79 -24.04
N TYR A 116 -2.24 -0.14 -23.75
CA TYR A 116 -2.51 -1.30 -24.61
C TYR A 116 -2.88 -0.85 -26.04
N PRO A 117 -2.34 -1.48 -27.10
CA PRO A 117 -1.50 -2.68 -27.12
C PRO A 117 0.02 -2.42 -27.14
N THR A 118 0.46 -1.22 -26.77
CA THR A 118 1.90 -0.85 -26.75
C THR A 118 2.65 -1.60 -25.66
N VAL A 119 1.99 -1.87 -24.53
CA VAL A 119 2.48 -2.72 -23.43
C VAL A 119 1.95 -4.14 -23.59
N SER A 120 2.67 -5.12 -23.04
CA SER A 120 2.29 -6.52 -23.14
C SER A 120 1.04 -6.86 -22.31
N GLU A 121 0.21 -7.76 -22.83
CA GLU A 121 -0.94 -8.32 -22.08
C GLU A 121 -0.48 -9.03 -20.80
N THR A 122 0.71 -9.65 -20.84
CA THR A 122 1.33 -10.30 -19.68
C THR A 122 1.64 -9.33 -18.55
N LEU A 123 2.08 -8.11 -18.85
CA LEU A 123 2.33 -7.08 -17.83
C LEU A 123 1.00 -6.58 -17.21
N ILE A 124 -0.06 -6.48 -18.02
CA ILE A 124 -1.40 -6.08 -17.54
C ILE A 124 -1.95 -7.14 -16.56
N GLU A 125 -1.80 -8.43 -16.89
CA GLU A 125 -2.24 -9.51 -16.02
C GLU A 125 -1.37 -9.63 -14.77
N GLU A 126 -0.07 -9.36 -14.86
CA GLU A 126 0.82 -9.31 -13.70
C GLU A 126 0.36 -8.24 -12.70
N ALA A 127 -0.10 -7.07 -13.18
CA ALA A 127 -0.70 -6.05 -12.31
C ALA A 127 -1.94 -6.58 -11.55
N ARG A 128 -2.75 -7.44 -12.18
CA ARG A 128 -3.92 -8.07 -11.53
C ARG A 128 -3.48 -9.09 -10.49
N HIS A 129 -2.48 -9.91 -10.79
CA HIS A 129 -1.95 -10.87 -9.82
C HIS A 129 -1.35 -10.19 -8.59
N VAL A 130 -0.54 -9.16 -8.77
CA VAL A 130 0.04 -8.41 -7.64
C VAL A 130 -1.07 -7.74 -6.81
N HIS A 131 -2.11 -7.20 -7.46
CA HIS A 131 -3.28 -6.66 -6.76
C HIS A 131 -3.95 -7.72 -5.89
N ASP A 132 -4.28 -8.88 -6.47
CA ASP A 132 -5.01 -9.95 -5.78
C ASP A 132 -4.19 -10.54 -4.61
N GLU A 133 -2.86 -10.64 -4.75
CA GLU A 133 -1.98 -11.08 -3.66
C GLU A 133 -1.96 -10.07 -2.49
N VAL A 134 -1.89 -8.78 -2.79
CA VAL A 134 -1.93 -7.73 -1.77
C VAL A 134 -3.32 -7.67 -1.09
N GLU A 135 -4.40 -7.78 -1.86
CA GLU A 135 -5.77 -7.83 -1.34
C GLU A 135 -5.95 -9.02 -0.40
N THR A 136 -5.53 -10.22 -0.83
CA THR A 136 -5.60 -11.43 0.00
C THR A 136 -4.83 -11.27 1.31
N LEU A 137 -3.64 -10.64 1.26
CA LEU A 137 -2.82 -10.39 2.44
C LEU A 137 -3.50 -9.43 3.43
N ILE A 138 -4.25 -8.45 2.94
CA ILE A 138 -5.04 -7.52 3.77
C ILE A 138 -6.25 -8.25 4.40
N GLU A 139 -6.94 -9.10 3.65
CA GLU A 139 -8.16 -9.79 4.11
C GLU A 139 -7.90 -10.89 5.12
N VAL A 140 -6.89 -11.73 4.89
CA VAL A 140 -6.61 -12.94 5.68
C VAL A 140 -5.86 -12.63 6.98
N ASN A 141 -5.51 -11.35 7.20
CA ASN A 141 -4.53 -10.85 8.16
C ASN A 141 -3.12 -11.32 7.79
N PRO A 142 -2.14 -10.40 7.62
CA PRO A 142 -0.78 -10.75 7.18
C PRO A 142 -0.01 -11.67 8.12
N GLU A 143 -0.53 -11.95 9.32
CA GLU A 143 0.08 -12.83 10.30
C GLU A 143 -0.60 -14.21 10.41
N ALA A 144 -1.68 -14.45 9.67
CA ALA A 144 -2.35 -15.73 9.66
C ALA A 144 -1.54 -16.79 8.90
N GLU A 145 -1.56 -18.04 9.37
CA GLU A 145 -0.87 -19.17 8.72
C GLU A 145 -1.33 -19.43 7.27
N THR A 146 -2.52 -18.95 6.91
CA THR A 146 -3.10 -19.07 5.56
C THR A 146 -2.81 -17.86 4.66
N ALA A 147 -2.17 -16.82 5.19
CA ALA A 147 -1.83 -15.64 4.42
C ALA A 147 -0.67 -15.93 3.45
N PRO A 148 -0.60 -15.24 2.30
CA PRO A 148 0.59 -15.25 1.46
C PRO A 148 1.82 -14.80 2.27
N ASP A 149 3.00 -15.35 1.96
CA ASP A 149 4.23 -14.91 2.63
C ASP A 149 4.56 -13.49 2.20
N LEU A 150 4.64 -12.56 3.17
CA LEU A 150 4.86 -11.14 2.89
C LEU A 150 6.12 -10.90 2.03
N PRO A 151 7.29 -11.52 2.28
CA PRO A 151 8.46 -11.40 1.42
C PRO A 151 8.21 -11.76 -0.04
N ASP A 152 7.45 -12.82 -0.31
CA ASP A 152 7.13 -13.25 -1.69
C ASP A 152 6.27 -12.20 -2.40
N VAL A 153 5.25 -11.67 -1.71
CA VAL A 153 4.39 -10.58 -2.24
C VAL A 153 5.21 -9.32 -2.51
N LEU A 154 6.16 -8.99 -1.64
CA LEU A 154 7.06 -7.84 -1.82
C LEU A 154 8.01 -8.05 -3.01
N GLU A 155 8.61 -9.23 -3.15
CA GLU A 155 9.47 -9.58 -4.28
C GLU A 155 8.72 -9.48 -5.61
N ARG A 156 7.49 -10.01 -5.64
CA ARG A 156 6.62 -9.94 -6.83
C ARG A 156 6.26 -8.50 -7.17
N GLY A 157 5.87 -7.70 -6.18
CA GLY A 157 5.59 -6.27 -6.36
C GLY A 157 6.79 -5.47 -6.88
N ILE A 158 7.99 -5.74 -6.36
CA ILE A 158 9.24 -5.11 -6.83
C ILE A 158 9.51 -5.50 -8.28
N SER A 159 9.38 -6.78 -8.60
CA SER A 159 9.56 -7.31 -9.96
C SER A 159 8.58 -6.68 -10.94
N PHE A 160 7.32 -6.52 -10.55
CA PHE A 160 6.28 -5.85 -11.34
C PHE A 160 6.63 -4.39 -11.65
N VAL A 161 7.09 -3.61 -10.66
CA VAL A 161 7.51 -2.21 -10.89
C VAL A 161 8.72 -2.14 -11.83
N VAL A 162 9.71 -3.02 -11.63
CA VAL A 162 10.90 -3.06 -12.50
C VAL A 162 10.51 -3.42 -13.94
N TRP A 163 9.62 -4.39 -14.13
CA TRP A 163 9.11 -4.76 -15.45
C TRP A 163 8.35 -3.59 -16.09
N THR A 164 7.48 -2.93 -15.33
CA THR A 164 6.72 -1.76 -15.83
C THR A 164 7.65 -0.66 -16.36
N ARG A 165 8.73 -0.35 -15.64
CA ARG A 165 9.74 0.64 -16.07
C ARG A 165 10.53 0.23 -17.30
N HIS A 166 10.56 -1.06 -17.64
CA HIS A 166 11.28 -1.56 -18.81
C HIS A 166 10.42 -1.47 -20.09
N GLU A 167 9.10 -1.64 -19.97
CA GLU A 167 8.19 -1.63 -21.12
C GLU A 167 7.66 -0.25 -21.50
N VAL A 168 7.65 0.72 -20.58
CA VAL A 168 7.07 2.07 -20.76
C VAL A 168 8.15 3.13 -20.75
#